data_AF-A0A4Q3UVY7-F1
#
_entry.id   AF-A0A4Q3UVY7-F1
#
_cell.length_a   1.000
_cell.length_b   1.000
_cell.length_c   1.000
_cell.angle_alpha   90.00
_cell.angle_beta   90.00
_cell.angle_gamma   90.00
#
_symmetry.space_group_name_H-M   'P 1'
#
loop_
_entity.id
_entity.type
_entity.pdbx_description
1 polymer ?
#
loop_
_entity_poly.entity_id
_entity_poly.type
_entity_poly.pdbx_seq_one_letter_code
_entity_poly.pdbx_strand_id
1 'polypeptide(L)'
;MPASQIVHGAGVFDSLADVFYLSVIALVAALAAANISTSRYMIVVLAPRERVAEFYGLFAMSSTATVWLGPLLTGWATRTFNDQRIGFSPVLLLLAIGLGLMLLVNPKTGARNAVAEPDA
;
A
#
# COMPACT_ATOMS: atom_id res chain seq x y z
N MET A 1 -7.40 -18.73 25.68
CA MET A 1 -8.82 -19.07 25.42
C MET A 1 -8.84 -20.26 24.46
N PRO A 2 -9.67 -21.30 24.65
CA PRO A 2 -9.57 -22.54 23.88
C PRO A 2 -9.98 -22.30 22.42
N ALA A 3 -9.06 -22.53 21.49
CA ALA A 3 -9.20 -22.27 20.06
C ALA A 3 -10.11 -23.28 19.31
N SER A 4 -10.94 -24.04 20.02
CA SER A 4 -11.69 -25.19 19.48
C SER A 4 -13.20 -25.01 19.50
N GLN A 5 -13.70 -23.80 19.72
CA GLN A 5 -15.15 -23.56 19.73
C GLN A 5 -15.65 -23.46 18.28
N ILE A 6 -16.47 -24.44 17.91
CA ILE A 6 -17.02 -24.66 16.56
C ILE A 6 -18.18 -23.69 16.35
N VAL A 7 -18.16 -22.91 15.26
CA VAL A 7 -19.16 -21.85 15.00
C VAL A 7 -20.19 -22.27 13.95
N HIS A 8 -19.81 -23.03 12.91
CA HIS A 8 -20.68 -23.27 11.74
C HIS A 8 -20.85 -24.75 11.33
N GLY A 9 -20.03 -25.67 11.84
CA GLY A 9 -20.13 -27.12 11.62
C GLY A 9 -19.85 -27.59 10.19
N ALA A 10 -19.28 -26.72 9.33
CA ALA A 10 -19.08 -26.96 7.91
C ALA A 10 -17.75 -27.69 7.58
N GLY A 11 -16.91 -27.96 8.59
CA GLY A 11 -15.63 -28.66 8.42
C GLY A 11 -14.47 -27.80 7.87
N VAL A 12 -14.74 -26.56 7.44
CA VAL A 12 -13.73 -25.58 6.97
C VAL A 12 -13.98 -24.24 7.68
N PHE A 13 -12.94 -23.68 8.30
CA PHE A 13 -12.96 -22.42 9.09
C PHE A 13 -13.90 -22.42 10.30
N ASP A 14 -13.94 -23.54 11.01
CA ASP A 14 -14.94 -23.77 12.05
C ASP A 14 -14.57 -23.17 13.42
N SER A 15 -13.29 -22.86 13.63
CA SER A 15 -12.84 -22.23 14.87
C SER A 15 -13.17 -20.74 14.90
N LEU A 16 -13.58 -20.23 16.06
CA LEU A 16 -13.70 -18.79 16.34
C LEU A 16 -12.40 -18.03 15.99
N ALA A 17 -11.24 -18.68 16.12
CA ALA A 17 -9.95 -18.13 15.70
C ALA A 17 -9.82 -18.00 14.17
N ASP A 18 -10.35 -18.96 13.40
CA ASP A 18 -10.32 -18.93 11.93
C ASP A 18 -11.22 -17.82 11.38
N VAL A 19 -12.44 -17.70 11.91
CA VAL A 19 -13.37 -16.64 11.51
C VAL A 19 -12.77 -15.26 11.81
N PHE A 20 -12.19 -15.09 13.01
CA PHE A 20 -11.52 -13.85 13.37
C PHE A 20 -10.34 -13.56 12.44
N TYR A 21 -9.47 -14.54 12.20
CA TYR A 21 -8.32 -14.42 11.30
C TYR A 21 -8.73 -14.04 9.87
N LEU A 22 -9.74 -14.72 9.32
CA LEU A 22 -10.28 -14.44 8.00
C LEU A 22 -10.90 -13.04 7.92
N SER A 23 -11.62 -12.61 8.95
CA SER A 23 -12.22 -11.27 8.99
C SER A 23 -11.16 -10.17 8.96
N VAL A 24 -10.06 -10.35 9.71
CA VAL A 24 -8.93 -9.42 9.75
C VAL A 24 -8.24 -9.37 8.39
N ILE A 25 -7.97 -10.51 7.77
CA ILE A 25 -7.34 -10.57 6.45
C ILE A 25 -8.24 -9.99 5.37
N ALA A 26 -9.54 -10.25 5.41
CA ALA A 26 -10.51 -9.69 4.47
C ALA A 26 -10.53 -8.16 4.56
N LEU A 27 -10.52 -7.60 5.78
CA LEU A 27 -10.43 -6.16 5.99
C LEU A 27 -9.13 -5.57 5.43
N VAL A 28 -7.99 -6.18 5.75
CA VAL A 28 -6.67 -5.73 5.25
C VAL A 28 -6.61 -5.79 3.72
N ALA A 29 -7.14 -6.87 3.13
CA ALA A 29 -7.21 -7.04 1.68
C ALA A 29 -8.10 -5.98 1.00
N ALA A 30 -9.26 -5.67 1.59
CA ALA A 30 -10.15 -4.63 1.09
C ALA A 30 -9.47 -3.24 1.12
N LEU A 31 -8.79 -2.90 2.22
CA LEU A 31 -8.03 -1.66 2.33
C LEU A 31 -6.87 -1.60 1.32
N ALA A 32 -6.16 -2.70 1.11
CA ALA A 32 -5.09 -2.78 0.12
C ALA A 32 -5.63 -2.57 -1.31
N ALA A 33 -6.77 -3.18 -1.66
CA ALA A 33 -7.41 -3.00 -2.96
C ALA A 33 -7.86 -1.54 -3.19
N ALA A 34 -8.46 -0.91 -2.17
CA ALA A 34 -8.86 0.50 -2.22
C ALA A 34 -7.65 1.44 -2.43
N ASN A 35 -6.52 1.15 -1.77
CA ASN A 35 -5.28 1.91 -1.94
C ASN A 35 -4.72 1.80 -3.37
N ILE A 36 -4.67 0.60 -3.94
CA ILE A 36 -4.17 0.36 -5.30
C ILE A 36 -5.01 1.13 -6.34
N SER A 37 -6.33 1.19 -6.17
CA SER A 37 -7.24 1.94 -7.05
C SER A 37 -7.01 3.46 -6.96
N THR A 38 -6.91 3.98 -5.73
CA THR A 38 -6.74 5.42 -5.47
C THR A 38 -5.44 5.98 -6.06
N SER A 39 -4.34 5.21 -6.01
CA SER A 39 -3.04 5.65 -6.52
C SER A 39 -3.05 5.95 -8.02
N ARG A 40 -3.82 5.19 -8.82
CA ARG A 40 -3.91 5.41 -10.27
C ARG A 40 -4.72 6.67 -10.59
N TYR A 41 -5.80 6.89 -9.86
CA TYR A 41 -6.62 8.10 -9.98
C TYR A 41 -5.81 9.36 -9.64
N MET A 42 -5.00 9.31 -8.57
CA MET A 42 -4.18 10.42 -8.12
C MET A 42 -3.24 10.95 -9.22
N ILE A 43 -2.58 10.08 -9.98
CA ILE A 43 -1.66 10.49 -11.05
C ILE A 43 -2.39 11.21 -12.18
N VAL A 44 -3.57 10.73 -12.56
CA VAL A 44 -4.38 11.34 -13.64
C VAL A 44 -4.85 12.74 -13.23
N VAL A 45 -5.15 12.96 -11.96
CA VAL A 45 -5.59 14.26 -11.44
C VAL A 45 -4.42 15.24 -11.24
N LEU A 46 -3.22 14.75 -10.90
CA LEU A 46 -2.05 15.59 -10.63
C LEU A 46 -1.15 15.86 -11.85
N ALA A 47 -1.15 14.99 -12.86
CA ALA A 47 -0.26 15.13 -14.02
C ALA A 47 -0.79 16.21 -15.00
N PRO A 48 0.08 17.11 -15.51
CA PRO A 48 -0.27 18.00 -16.62
C PRO A 48 -0.64 17.18 -17.87
N ARG A 49 -1.66 17.62 -18.62
CA ARG A 49 -2.19 16.86 -19.77
C ARG A 49 -1.12 16.63 -20.85
N GLU A 50 -0.15 17.52 -20.96
CA GLU A 50 0.93 17.44 -21.96
C GLU A 50 2.05 16.47 -21.54
N ARG A 51 2.15 16.11 -20.25
CA ARG A 51 3.26 15.29 -19.71
C ARG A 51 2.83 14.05 -18.93
N VAL A 52 1.59 13.58 -19.14
CA VAL A 52 1.04 12.40 -18.44
C VAL A 52 1.95 11.17 -18.58
N ALA A 53 2.57 10.96 -19.75
CA ALA A 53 3.47 9.83 -19.99
C ALA A 53 4.73 9.84 -19.10
N GLU A 54 5.32 11.03 -18.86
CA GLU A 54 6.51 11.17 -18.00
C GLU A 54 6.17 10.86 -16.54
N PHE A 55 5.05 11.38 -16.04
CA PHE A 55 4.56 11.11 -14.69
C PHE A 55 4.20 9.63 -14.49
N TYR A 56 3.59 9.00 -15.49
CA TYR A 56 3.28 7.58 -15.46
C TYR A 56 4.55 6.71 -15.46
N GLY A 57 5.58 7.10 -16.23
CA GLY A 57 6.89 6.46 -16.24
C GLY A 57 7.59 6.53 -14.88
N LEU A 58 7.61 7.71 -14.25
CA LEU A 58 8.16 7.90 -12.90
C LEU A 58 7.39 7.09 -11.84
N PHE A 59 6.05 7.05 -11.94
CA PHE A 59 5.23 6.23 -11.05
C PHE A 59 5.53 4.72 -11.19
N ALA A 60 5.61 4.22 -12.42
CA ALA A 60 5.93 2.82 -12.70
C ALA A 60 7.32 2.44 -12.16
N MET A 61 8.32 3.30 -12.36
CA MET A 61 9.68 3.15 -11.80
C MET A 61 9.65 3.07 -10.27
N SER A 62 8.94 3.99 -9.62
CA SER A 62 8.82 4.02 -8.14
C SER A 62 8.14 2.76 -7.59
N SER A 63 7.08 2.28 -8.25
CA SER A 63 6.38 1.06 -7.83
C SER A 63 7.28 -0.18 -7.96
N THR A 64 8.04 -0.27 -9.05
CA THR A 64 8.99 -1.37 -9.27
C THR A 64 10.11 -1.35 -8.24
N ALA A 65 10.68 -0.18 -7.95
CA ALA A 65 11.71 -0.03 -6.91
C ALA A 65 11.20 -0.50 -5.54
N THR A 66 9.96 -0.17 -5.21
CA THR A 66 9.33 -0.57 -3.95
C THR A 66 9.13 -2.09 -3.86
N VAL A 67 8.80 -2.77 -4.96
CA VAL A 67 8.68 -4.24 -5.03
C VAL A 67 9.99 -4.94 -4.68
N TRP A 68 11.13 -4.38 -5.08
CA TRP A 68 12.45 -4.93 -4.73
C TRP A 68 12.85 -4.60 -3.29
N LEU A 69 12.56 -3.40 -2.81
CA LEU A 69 12.90 -2.96 -1.46
C LEU A 69 12.24 -3.81 -0.36
N GLY A 70 10.99 -4.23 -0.56
CA GLY A 70 10.25 -5.02 0.43
C GLY A 70 10.97 -6.32 0.84
N PRO A 71 11.21 -7.26 -0.09
CA PRO A 71 11.94 -8.51 0.18
C PRO A 71 13.39 -8.29 0.59
N LEU A 72 14.08 -7.28 0.03
CA LEU A 72 15.47 -6.97 0.41
C LEU A 72 15.57 -6.57 1.89
N LEU A 73 14.72 -5.65 2.33
CA LEU A 73 14.70 -5.19 3.71
C LEU A 73 14.19 -6.27 4.67
N THR A 74 13.13 -6.99 4.27
CA THR A 74 12.59 -8.10 5.06
C THR A 74 13.62 -9.22 5.23
N GLY A 75 14.32 -9.59 4.16
CA GLY A 75 15.37 -10.60 4.19
C GLY A 75 16.58 -10.17 5.02
N TRP A 76 16.99 -8.90 4.89
CA TRP A 76 18.06 -8.33 5.70
C TRP A 76 17.70 -8.27 7.19
N ALA A 77 16.49 -7.81 7.53
CA ALA A 77 16.00 -7.76 8.90
C ALA A 77 15.88 -9.16 9.50
N THR A 78 15.29 -10.11 8.77
CA THR A 78 15.14 -11.50 9.24
C THR A 78 16.50 -12.14 9.54
N ARG A 79 17.52 -11.94 8.68
CA ARG A 79 18.87 -12.48 8.92
C ARG A 79 19.57 -11.82 10.12
N THR A 80 19.33 -10.53 10.33
CA THR A 80 19.99 -9.76 11.40
C THR A 80 19.39 -10.07 12.77
N PHE A 81 18.05 -10.14 12.85
CA PHE A 81 17.34 -10.36 14.11
C PHE A 81 17.08 -11.84 14.42
N ASN A 82 17.26 -12.73 13.43
CA ASN A 82 16.96 -14.17 13.52
C ASN A 82 15.52 -14.47 14.00
N ASP A 83 14.62 -13.49 13.85
CA ASP A 83 13.23 -13.52 14.26
C ASP A 83 12.36 -13.08 13.08
N GLN A 84 11.48 -13.96 12.65
CA GLN A 84 10.61 -13.77 11.50
C GLN A 84 9.53 -12.71 11.75
N ARG A 85 9.14 -12.49 13.00
CA ARG A 85 8.15 -11.46 13.38
C ARG A 85 8.76 -10.08 13.23
N ILE A 86 10.00 -9.92 13.71
CA ILE A 86 10.78 -8.68 13.53
C ILE A 86 11.18 -8.51 12.06
N GLY A 87 11.38 -9.62 11.34
CA GLY A 87 11.62 -9.65 9.91
C GLY A 87 10.59 -8.88 9.08
N PHE A 88 9.31 -8.87 9.48
CA PHE A 88 8.24 -8.12 8.81
C PHE A 88 8.14 -6.63 9.20
N SER A 89 8.86 -6.19 10.24
CA SER A 89 8.86 -4.79 10.68
C SER A 89 9.22 -3.75 9.60
N PRO A 90 10.10 -4.03 8.61
CA PRO A 90 10.40 -3.07 7.56
C PRO A 90 9.18 -2.72 6.69
N VAL A 91 8.21 -3.62 6.56
CA VAL A 91 6.96 -3.33 5.82
C VAL A 91 6.18 -2.20 6.51
N LEU A 92 6.07 -2.25 7.85
CA LEU A 92 5.44 -1.20 8.64
C LEU A 92 6.22 0.11 8.56
N LEU A 93 7.55 0.03 8.56
CA LEU A 93 8.43 1.20 8.41
C LEU A 93 8.24 1.89 7.05
N LEU A 94 8.20 1.12 5.95
CA LEU A 94 7.93 1.65 4.61
C LEU A 94 6.55 2.29 4.52
N LEU A 95 5.54 1.65 5.10
CA LEU A 95 4.19 2.19 5.16
C LEU A 95 4.15 3.53 5.90
N ALA A 96 4.82 3.64 7.06
CA ALA A 96 4.89 4.85 7.85
C ALA A 96 5.60 6.00 7.10
N ILE A 97 6.70 5.69 6.41
CA ILE A 97 7.42 6.66 5.56
C ILE A 97 6.51 7.14 4.42
N GLY A 98 5.86 6.22 3.71
CA GLY A 98 4.95 6.55 2.61
C GLY A 98 3.78 7.43 3.07
N LEU A 99 3.19 7.13 4.23
CA LEU A 99 2.13 7.93 4.84
C LEU A 99 2.64 9.33 5.22
N GLY A 100 3.83 9.43 5.82
CA GLY A 100 4.45 10.72 6.15
C GLY A 100 4.73 11.58 4.91
N LEU A 101 5.18 10.97 3.81
CA LEU A 101 5.38 11.65 2.54
C LEU A 101 4.06 12.16 1.95
N MET A 102 2.98 11.37 2.03
CA MET A 102 1.65 11.81 1.58
C MET A 102 1.14 13.03 2.34
N LEU A 103 1.39 13.11 3.66
CA LEU A 103 1.01 14.29 4.46
C LEU A 103 1.75 15.57 4.02
N LEU A 104 2.91 15.43 3.39
CA LEU A 104 3.71 16.56 2.90
C LEU A 104 3.26 17.04 1.51
N VAL A 105 2.48 16.24 0.78
CA VAL A 105 2.00 16.57 -0.57
C VAL A 105 0.86 17.59 -0.50
N ASN A 106 1.10 18.77 -1.05
CA ASN A 106 0.07 19.80 -1.20
C ASN A 106 -0.73 19.60 -2.50
N PRO A 107 -2.07 19.42 -2.44
CA PRO A 107 -2.92 19.18 -3.62
C PRO A 107 -3.07 20.37 -4.57
N LYS A 108 -2.47 21.54 -4.27
CA LYS A 108 -2.64 22.78 -5.04
C LYS A 108 -1.79 22.86 -6.33
N THR A 109 -0.84 21.94 -6.53
CA THR A 109 0.22 22.10 -7.54
C THR A 109 -0.20 21.68 -8.96
N GLY A 110 -1.14 20.74 -9.13
CA GLY A 110 -1.56 20.25 -10.47
C GLY A 110 -2.63 21.12 -11.15
N ALA A 111 -3.58 21.67 -10.39
CA ALA A 111 -4.72 22.41 -10.94
C ALA A 111 -4.40 23.85 -11.36
N ARG A 112 -3.35 24.45 -10.79
CA ARG A 112 -3.05 25.88 -10.97
C ARG A 112 -2.28 26.20 -12.25
N ASN A 113 -1.51 25.25 -12.77
CA ASN A 113 -0.71 25.44 -13.99
C ASN A 113 -1.52 25.16 -15.27
N ALA A 114 -2.59 24.35 -15.20
CA ALA A 114 -3.49 24.09 -16.33
C ALA A 114 -4.42 25.28 -16.66
N VAL A 115 -4.55 26.25 -15.74
CA VAL A 115 -5.38 27.45 -15.92
C VAL A 115 -4.52 28.69 -16.23
N ALA A 116 -3.19 28.59 -16.13
CA ALA A 116 -2.27 29.72 -16.25
C ALA A 116 -1.71 29.93 -17.67
N GLU A 117 -2.19 29.21 -18.68
CA GLU A 117 -1.85 29.50 -20.08
C GLU A 117 -3.12 29.74 -20.94
N PRO A 118 -3.72 30.94 -20.83
CA PRO A 118 -4.49 31.52 -21.91
C PRO A 118 -3.56 32.39 -22.79
N ASP A 119 -3.39 32.00 -24.05
CA ASP A 119 -2.77 32.71 -25.18
C ASP A 119 -1.33 33.26 -25.00
N ALA A 120 -0.41 32.69 -25.76
CA ALA A 120 0.74 33.39 -26.34
C ALA A 120 0.93 32.96 -27.80
#